data_AF-A0A485JA26-F1
#
_entry.id   AF-A0A485JA26-F1
#
_cell.length_a   1.000
_cell.length_b   1.000
_cell.length_c   1.000
_cell.angle_alpha   90.00
_cell.angle_beta   90.00
_cell.angle_gamma   90.00
#
_symmetry.space_group_name_H-M   'P 1'
#
loop_
_entity.id
_entity.type
_entity.pdbx_description
1 polymer ?
#
loop_
_entity_poly.entity_id
_entity_poly.type
_entity_poly.pdbx_seq_one_letter_code
_entity_poly.pdbx_strand_id
1 'polypeptide(L)'
;MKIILLFLAALASFTVHAQPPSQTVEQTVRQIYQNYKSDASTPYFGETGERAITSARIQQALTLNDNLTLPGNIGWLDYDPVCDCQDFGDLVLESVAITHLTPIMPMPLCAFVSLKTIKKRPHRH
;
A
#
# COMPACT_ATOMS: atom_id res chain seq x y z
N MET A 1 -53.43 -0.43 -10.62
CA MET A 1 -52.26 0.31 -11.15
C MET A 1 -51.39 0.96 -10.06
N LYS A 2 -51.98 1.56 -9.02
CA LYS A 2 -51.24 2.29 -7.95
C LYS A 2 -50.37 1.40 -7.04
N ILE A 3 -50.80 0.16 -6.77
CA ILE A 3 -50.03 -0.83 -5.99
C ILE A 3 -48.81 -1.33 -6.78
N ILE A 4 -48.95 -1.50 -8.09
CA ILE A 4 -47.87 -1.97 -8.97
C ILE A 4 -46.74 -0.93 -9.03
N LEU A 5 -47.08 0.37 -9.05
CA LEU A 5 -46.10 1.46 -9.00
C LEU A 5 -45.31 1.51 -7.68
N LEU A 6 -45.95 1.16 -6.55
CA LEU A 6 -45.28 1.09 -5.25
C LEU A 6 -44.28 -0.07 -5.17
N PHE A 7 -44.62 -1.23 -5.78
CA PHE A 7 -43.69 -2.35 -5.88
C PHE A 7 -42.49 -2.04 -6.78
N LEU A 8 -42.70 -1.33 -7.90
CA LEU A 8 -41.60 -0.89 -8.78
C LEU A 8 -40.65 0.11 -8.08
N ALA A 9 -41.18 1.02 -7.27
CA ALA A 9 -40.35 1.97 -6.51
C ALA A 9 -39.51 1.27 -5.42
N ALA A 10 -40.05 0.23 -4.78
CA ALA A 10 -39.32 -0.56 -3.79
C ALA A 10 -38.19 -1.38 -4.42
N LEU A 11 -38.40 -1.94 -5.62
CA LEU A 11 -37.37 -2.69 -6.37
C LEU A 11 -36.23 -1.79 -6.88
N ALA A 12 -36.50 -0.51 -7.14
CA ALA A 12 -35.46 0.45 -7.56
C ALA A 12 -34.56 0.94 -6.41
N SER A 13 -34.88 0.59 -5.15
CA SER A 13 -34.13 1.03 -3.97
C SER A 13 -32.99 0.08 -3.59
N PHE A 14 -32.86 -1.08 -4.26
CA PHE A 14 -31.74 -1.99 -4.07
C PHE A 14 -30.56 -1.53 -4.91
N THR A 15 -29.88 -0.46 -4.47
CA THR A 15 -28.50 -0.24 -4.92
C THR A 15 -27.65 -1.35 -4.31
N VAL A 16 -27.31 -2.35 -5.12
CA VAL A 16 -26.23 -3.27 -4.80
C VAL A 16 -25.00 -2.40 -4.56
N HIS A 17 -24.62 -2.23 -3.30
CA HIS A 17 -23.35 -1.62 -2.95
C HIS A 17 -22.29 -2.62 -3.37
N ALA A 18 -21.89 -2.56 -4.65
CA ALA A 18 -20.79 -3.33 -5.16
C ALA A 18 -19.57 -2.90 -4.35
N GLN A 19 -19.12 -3.78 -3.45
CA GLN A 19 -17.85 -3.62 -2.77
C GLN A 19 -16.82 -3.29 -3.86
N PRO A 20 -16.15 -2.12 -3.81
CA PRO A 20 -15.15 -1.80 -4.81
C PRO A 20 -14.16 -2.97 -4.86
N PRO A 21 -13.75 -3.42 -6.06
CA PRO A 21 -12.86 -4.57 -6.18
C PRO A 21 -11.64 -4.30 -5.30
N SER A 22 -11.42 -5.17 -4.31
CA SER A 22 -10.20 -5.12 -3.51
C SER A 22 -9.03 -5.23 -4.48
N GLN A 23 -8.11 -4.26 -4.41
CA GLN A 23 -6.92 -4.28 -5.26
C GLN A 23 -6.22 -5.64 -5.15
N THR A 24 -5.72 -6.16 -6.27
CA THR A 24 -4.88 -7.36 -6.22
C THR A 24 -3.58 -7.03 -5.51
N VAL A 25 -2.92 -8.04 -4.93
CA VAL A 25 -1.62 -7.81 -4.27
C VAL A 25 -0.60 -7.21 -5.22
N GLU A 26 -0.60 -7.61 -6.49
CA GLU A 26 0.26 -6.99 -7.50
C GLU A 26 -0.07 -5.51 -7.72
N GLN A 27 -1.36 -5.15 -7.78
CA GLN A 27 -1.78 -3.74 -7.90
C GLN A 27 -1.34 -2.92 -6.68
N THR A 28 -1.49 -3.46 -5.46
CA THR A 28 -1.03 -2.81 -4.23
C THR A 28 0.49 -2.61 -4.24
N VAL A 29 1.26 -3.65 -4.59
CA VAL A 29 2.73 -3.55 -4.69
C VAL A 29 3.15 -2.51 -5.73
N ARG A 30 2.53 -2.53 -6.92
CA ARG A 30 2.80 -1.54 -7.96
C ARG A 30 2.47 -0.12 -7.49
N GLN A 31 1.37 0.07 -6.77
CA GLN A 31 0.99 1.38 -6.22
C GLN A 31 2.01 1.92 -5.21
N ILE A 32 2.64 1.05 -4.41
CA ILE A 32 3.69 1.44 -3.46
C ILE A 32 4.96 1.84 -4.22
N TYR A 33 5.44 0.99 -5.14
CA TYR A 33 6.75 1.19 -5.78
C TYR A 33 6.75 2.12 -7.01
N GLN A 34 5.61 2.43 -7.62
CA GLN A 34 5.53 3.35 -8.76
C GLN A 34 6.06 4.76 -8.42
N ASN A 35 6.02 5.11 -7.13
CA ASN A 35 6.37 6.42 -6.63
C ASN A 35 7.86 6.56 -6.30
N TYR A 36 8.71 5.53 -6.49
CA TYR A 36 10.17 5.65 -6.35
C TYR A 36 10.81 6.41 -7.54
N LYS A 37 10.23 7.56 -7.89
CA LYS A 37 10.68 8.53 -8.90
C LYS A 37 10.57 9.91 -8.28
N SER A 38 11.46 10.83 -8.66
CA SER A 38 11.76 12.08 -7.94
C SER A 38 10.62 13.13 -7.80
N ASP A 39 9.40 12.84 -8.25
CA ASP A 39 8.26 13.77 -8.31
C ASP A 39 6.92 13.17 -7.86
N ALA A 40 6.93 11.99 -7.24
CA ALA A 40 5.70 11.25 -6.94
C ALA A 40 5.22 11.40 -5.48
N SER A 41 3.91 11.21 -5.26
CA SER A 41 3.29 11.25 -3.92
C SER A 41 3.74 10.07 -3.05
N THR A 42 4.14 10.33 -1.81
CA THR A 42 4.66 9.30 -0.90
C THR A 42 3.52 8.49 -0.26
N PRO A 43 3.47 7.15 -0.38
CA PRO A 43 2.55 6.33 0.40
C PRO A 43 2.76 6.53 1.91
N TYR A 44 1.72 6.93 2.65
CA TYR A 44 1.81 7.15 4.10
C TYR A 44 1.41 5.90 4.89
N PHE A 45 2.28 5.44 5.78
CA PHE A 45 2.13 4.17 6.50
C PHE A 45 1.49 4.36 7.90
N GLY A 46 1.32 5.59 8.36
CA GLY A 46 0.68 5.92 9.64
C GLY A 46 -0.85 6.02 9.61
N GLU A 47 -1.48 5.82 8.44
CA GLU A 47 -2.95 5.74 8.35
C GLU A 47 -3.49 4.57 9.17
N THR A 48 -4.62 4.79 9.85
CA THR A 48 -5.32 3.76 10.63
C THR A 48 -6.71 3.49 10.06
N GLY A 49 -7.35 2.39 10.50
CA GLY A 49 -8.69 2.02 10.02
C GLY A 49 -8.71 1.59 8.56
N GLU A 50 -9.76 1.97 7.82
CA GLU A 50 -9.99 1.51 6.42
C GLU A 50 -8.97 2.04 5.41
N ARG A 51 -8.20 3.08 5.76
CA ARG A 51 -7.16 3.67 4.91
C ARG A 51 -5.77 3.12 5.21
N ALA A 52 -5.63 2.28 6.24
CA ALA A 52 -4.36 1.68 6.59
C ALA A 52 -3.91 0.71 5.50
N ILE A 53 -2.72 0.94 4.95
CA ILE A 53 -2.06 0.01 4.01
C ILE A 53 -1.20 -1.05 4.74
N THR A 54 -1.06 -0.91 6.07
CA THR A 54 -0.32 -1.81 6.94
C THR A 54 -1.27 -2.61 7.84
N SER A 55 -0.85 -3.81 8.23
CA SER A 55 -1.62 -4.63 9.17
C SER A 55 -1.58 -4.06 10.60
N ALA A 56 -2.54 -4.46 11.44
CA ALA A 56 -2.57 -4.09 12.86
C ALA A 56 -1.27 -4.47 13.60
N ARG A 57 -0.65 -5.60 13.24
CA ARG A 57 0.64 -6.02 13.80
C ARG A 57 1.76 -5.05 13.41
N ILE A 58 1.81 -4.63 12.14
CA ILE A 58 2.80 -3.65 11.68
C ILE A 58 2.55 -2.32 12.39
N GLN A 59 1.30 -1.86 12.52
CA GLN A 59 0.94 -0.65 13.28
C GLN A 59 1.42 -0.69 14.74
N GLN A 60 1.32 -1.84 15.41
CA GLN A 60 1.83 -2.00 16.78
C GLN A 60 3.35 -1.95 16.85
N ALA A 61 4.04 -2.60 15.90
CA ALA A 61 5.47 -2.42 15.74
C ALA A 61 5.78 -0.95 15.45
N LEU A 62 4.85 -0.25 14.76
CA LEU A 62 4.98 1.16 14.50
C LEU A 62 5.03 1.98 15.78
N THR A 63 3.93 1.96 16.51
CA THR A 63 3.82 2.69 17.77
C THR A 63 4.94 2.35 18.76
N LEU A 64 5.38 1.08 18.83
CA LEU A 64 6.46 0.69 19.73
C LEU A 64 7.80 1.32 19.35
N ASN A 65 8.19 1.30 18.07
CA ASN A 65 9.45 1.87 17.64
C ASN A 65 9.50 3.38 17.92
N ASP A 66 8.40 4.10 17.67
CA ASP A 66 8.34 5.54 17.93
C ASP A 66 8.49 5.85 19.42
N ASN A 67 7.85 5.06 20.29
CA ASN A 67 7.97 5.22 21.74
C ASN A 67 9.39 4.98 22.27
N LEU A 68 10.18 4.13 21.58
CA LEU A 68 11.55 3.79 21.97
C LEU A 68 12.60 4.70 21.31
N THR A 69 12.20 5.52 20.34
CA THR A 69 13.11 6.40 19.60
C THR A 69 13.47 7.61 20.46
N LEU A 70 14.77 7.90 20.60
CA LEU A 70 15.25 9.06 21.36
C LEU A 70 14.86 10.38 20.67
N PRO A 71 14.60 11.45 21.45
CA PRO A 71 14.34 12.78 20.88
C PRO A 71 15.46 13.23 19.94
N GLY A 72 15.12 13.61 18.71
CA GLY A 72 16.07 14.04 17.68
C GLY A 72 16.51 12.94 16.71
N ASN A 73 16.11 11.69 16.94
CA ASN A 73 16.29 10.60 15.98
C ASN A 73 15.00 10.39 15.16
N ILE A 74 15.17 10.02 13.89
CA ILE A 74 14.09 9.54 13.04
C ILE A 74 13.94 8.05 13.34
N GLY A 75 12.83 7.66 13.97
CA GLY A 75 12.46 6.25 14.09
C GLY A 75 11.65 5.84 12.86
N TRP A 76 11.87 4.63 12.31
CA TRP A 76 10.88 3.81 11.56
C TRP A 76 11.43 2.53 10.84
N LEU A 77 12.47 1.85 11.35
CA LEU A 77 13.10 0.66 10.70
C LEU A 77 13.74 0.97 9.32
N ASP A 78 14.79 1.81 9.25
CA ASP A 78 15.48 2.22 8.00
C ASP A 78 14.50 2.81 6.95
N TYR A 79 13.85 3.89 7.37
CA TYR A 79 12.69 4.49 6.72
C TYR A 79 13.00 5.01 5.31
N ASP A 80 12.11 4.76 4.32
CA ASP A 80 11.79 5.63 3.16
C ASP A 80 10.46 5.23 2.46
N PRO A 81 9.38 6.01 2.58
CA PRO A 81 8.13 5.81 1.87
C PRO A 81 7.96 6.68 0.61
N VAL A 82 9.06 7.01 -0.08
CA VAL A 82 9.29 7.74 -1.35
C VAL A 82 10.17 8.99 -1.20
N CYS A 83 10.31 9.58 -0.02
CA CYS A 83 11.63 10.07 0.42
C CYS A 83 11.74 10.41 1.91
N ASP A 84 10.78 10.09 2.79
CA ASP A 84 11.04 10.45 4.18
C ASP A 84 11.90 9.36 4.81
N CYS A 85 13.21 9.54 4.71
CA CYS A 85 14.19 8.49 4.81
C CYS A 85 15.55 8.89 5.31
N GLN A 86 16.36 7.87 5.57
CA GLN A 86 17.78 7.91 5.19
C GLN A 86 18.09 6.76 4.22
N ASP A 87 18.32 7.14 2.96
CA ASP A 87 18.77 6.39 1.76
C ASP A 87 17.71 6.04 0.69
N PHE A 88 17.34 7.06 -0.10
CA PHE A 88 16.63 6.93 -1.38
C PHE A 88 17.60 6.82 -2.58
N GLY A 89 17.23 6.03 -3.59
CA GLY A 89 17.86 6.04 -4.92
C GLY A 89 16.81 6.01 -6.04
N ASP A 90 17.20 6.35 -7.27
CA ASP A 90 16.31 6.23 -8.45
C ASP A 90 16.06 4.72 -8.74
N LEU A 91 15.03 4.14 -8.12
CA LEU A 91 14.68 2.72 -8.23
C LEU A 91 13.49 2.53 -9.18
N VAL A 92 13.52 1.45 -9.97
CA VAL A 92 12.39 1.05 -10.81
C VAL A 92 11.98 -0.38 -10.50
N LEU A 93 10.68 -0.56 -10.32
CA LEU A 93 10.05 -1.87 -10.20
C LEU A 93 10.20 -2.67 -11.49
N GLU A 94 10.97 -3.75 -11.43
CA GLU A 94 11.21 -4.64 -12.57
C GLU A 94 10.16 -5.73 -12.66
N SER A 95 9.87 -6.40 -11.55
CA SER A 95 8.90 -7.49 -11.50
C SER A 95 8.33 -7.70 -10.10
N VAL A 96 7.13 -8.29 -10.06
CA VAL A 96 6.43 -8.74 -8.84
C VAL A 96 6.08 -10.21 -9.04
N ALA A 97 6.51 -11.07 -8.13
CA ALA A 97 6.18 -12.49 -8.13
C ALA A 97 5.36 -12.83 -6.89
N ILE A 98 4.17 -13.38 -7.10
CA ILE A 98 3.27 -13.78 -6.02
C ILE A 98 3.43 -15.27 -5.76
N THR A 99 3.64 -15.63 -4.49
CA THR A 99 3.72 -17.03 -4.06
C THR A 99 2.63 -17.35 -3.05
N HIS A 100 2.00 -18.49 -3.24
CA HIS A 100 1.08 -19.08 -2.28
C HIS A 100 1.87 -20.06 -1.43
N LEU A 101 2.07 -19.75 -0.15
CA LEU A 101 2.57 -20.72 0.81
C LEU A 101 1.44 -21.75 1.05
N THR A 102 1.77 -23.03 0.92
CA THR A 102 0.87 -24.21 0.87
C THR A 102 -0.16 -24.31 2.04
N PRO A 103 -1.24 -25.10 1.91
CA PRO A 103 -2.59 -24.78 2.43
C PRO A 103 -2.85 -25.24 3.87
N ILE A 104 -1.87 -25.15 4.77
CA ILE A 104 -2.05 -25.53 6.17
C ILE A 104 -2.22 -24.24 6.99
N MET A 105 -3.48 -23.85 7.23
CA MET A 105 -3.95 -22.62 7.91
C MET A 105 -3.85 -21.32 7.07
N PRO A 106 -4.65 -20.26 7.35
CA PRO A 106 -4.72 -19.08 6.50
C PRO A 106 -3.43 -18.26 6.65
N MET A 107 -2.40 -18.66 5.91
CA MET A 107 -1.12 -17.96 5.86
C MET A 107 -1.19 -16.80 4.86
N PRO A 108 -0.45 -15.71 5.14
CA PRO A 108 -0.43 -14.53 4.29
C PRO A 108 0.13 -14.85 2.89
N LEU A 109 -0.47 -14.24 1.87
CA LEU A 109 0.08 -14.21 0.52
C LEU A 109 1.39 -13.41 0.52
N CYS A 110 2.47 -13.97 -0.03
CA CYS A 110 3.76 -13.29 -0.09
C CYS A 110 4.05 -12.76 -1.50
N ALA A 111 4.43 -11.49 -1.59
CA ALA A 111 4.91 -10.87 -2.82
C ALA A 111 6.43 -10.68 -2.75
N PHE A 112 7.14 -11.18 -3.75
CA PHE A 112 8.55 -10.91 -3.99
C PHE A 112 8.68 -9.78 -5.01
N VAL A 113 9.52 -8.79 -4.71
CA VAL A 113 9.68 -7.57 -5.51
C VAL A 113 11.12 -7.45 -5.99
N SER A 114 11.32 -7.32 -7.31
CA SER A 114 12.64 -7.02 -7.90
C SER A 114 12.72 -5.53 -8.25
N LEU A 115 13.76 -4.85 -7.75
CA LEU A 115 14.03 -3.44 -8.00
C LEU A 115 15.39 -3.27 -8.70
N LYS A 116 15.48 -2.31 -9.63
CA LYS A 116 16.73 -1.94 -10.31
C LYS A 116 17.04 -0.46 -10.13
N THR A 117 18.29 -0.13 -9.81
CA THR A 117 18.76 1.25 -9.71
C THR A 117 19.08 1.83 -11.09
N ILE A 118 18.60 3.04 -11.36
CA ILE A 118 19.01 3.85 -12.51
C ILE A 118 20.06 4.85 -12.05
N LYS A 119 21.29 4.72 -12.51
CA LYS A 119 22.33 5.73 -12.26
C LYS A 119 22.04 6.94 -13.16
N LYS A 120 21.64 8.09 -12.59
CA LYS A 120 21.57 9.36 -13.33
C LYS A 120 22.94 9.63 -13.95
N ARG A 121 23.00 9.88 -15.27
CA ARG A 121 24.24 10.37 -15.90
C ARG A 121 24.58 11.72 -15.26
N PRO A 122 25.83 11.98 -14.86
CA PRO A 122 26.20 13.31 -14.39
C PRO A 122 25.94 14.30 -15.52
N HIS A 123 25.19 15.36 -15.23
CA HIS A 123 25.07 16.50 -16.14
C HIS A 123 26.48 17.05 -16.37
N ARG A 124 26.95 16.97 -17.62
CA ARG A 124 28.13 17.71 -18.07
C ARG A 124 27.70 19.18 -18.12
N HIS A 125 28.23 19.99 -17.20
CA HIS A 125 28.25 21.44 -17.33
C HIS A 125 29.29 21.85 -18.36
#